data_AF-A0A349NIE6-F1
#
_entry.id   AF-A0A349NIE6-F1
#
_cell.length_a   1.000
_cell.length_b   1.000
_cell.length_c   1.000
_cell.angle_alpha   90.00
_cell.angle_beta   90.00
_cell.angle_gamma   90.00
#
_symmetry.space_group_name_H-M   'P 1'
#
loop_
_entity.id
_entity.type
_entity.pdbx_description
1 polymer ?
#
loop_
_entity_poly.entity_id
_entity_poly.type
_entity_poly.pdbx_seq_one_letter_code
_entity_poly.pdbx_strand_id
1 'polypeptide(L)' 'MKYYILLLGLISCCGIGRAQTYTICTLGLDKGLSNNNVVDVAQDKFGFLWFATEEGLNRFDGTSFHTFYKTQG' A
#
# COMPACT_ATOMS: atom_id res chain seq x y z
N MET A 1 -18.75 -27.70 -42.02
CA MET A 1 -17.78 -26.59 -42.17
C MET A 1 -18.29 -25.24 -41.64
N LYS A 2 -19.58 -24.88 -41.73
CA LYS A 2 -20.12 -23.60 -41.22
C LYS A 2 -19.95 -23.34 -39.72
N TYR A 3 -20.09 -24.35 -38.86
CA TYR A 3 -20.01 -24.16 -37.39
C TYR A 3 -18.60 -23.91 -36.85
N TYR A 4 -17.55 -24.33 -37.57
CA TYR A 4 -16.16 -24.13 -37.16
C TYR A 4 -15.76 -22.66 -37.21
N ILE A 5 -16.30 -21.89 -38.17
CA ILE A 5 -16.05 -20.45 -38.28
C ILE A 5 -16.68 -19.70 -37.09
N LEU A 6 -17.86 -20.13 -36.63
CA LEU A 6 -18.52 -19.58 -35.44
C LEU A 6 -17.75 -19.91 -34.15
N LEU A 7 -17.21 -21.13 -34.02
CA LEU A 7 -16.40 -21.54 -32.87
C LEU A 7 -15.06 -20.78 -32.77
N LEU A 8 -14.38 -20.55 -33.90
CA LEU A 8 -13.14 -19.77 -33.94
C LEU A 8 -13.37 -18.29 -33.57
N GLY A 9 -14.50 -17.71 -33.98
CA GLY A 9 -14.88 -16.35 -33.58
C GLY A 9 -15.15 -16.20 -32.08
N LEU A 10 -15.77 -17.21 -31.45
CA LEU A 10 -16.03 -17.23 -30.01
C LEU A 10 -14.74 -17.33 -29.18
N ILE A 11 -13.76 -18.13 -29.62
CA ILE A 11 -12.46 -18.26 -28.95
C ILE A 11 -11.67 -16.95 -29.04
N SER A 12 -11.76 -16.23 -30.17
CA SER A 12 -11.10 -14.93 -30.34
C SER A 12 -11.71 -13.81 -29.48
N CYS A 13 -12.96 -13.94 -29.04
CA CYS A 13 -13.63 -12.97 -28.16
C CYS A 13 -13.27 -13.16 -26.67
N CYS A 14 -12.66 -14.30 -26.32
CA CYS A 14 -12.15 -14.54 -24.97
C CYS A 14 -10.76 -13.89 -24.82
N GLY A 15 -10.74 -12.55 -24.80
CA GLY A 15 -9.54 -11.77 -24.53
C GLY A 15 -8.99 -12.09 -23.14
N ILE A 16 -7.68 -12.35 -23.06
CA ILE A 16 -6.97 -12.60 -21.80
C ILE A 16 -7.09 -11.35 -20.93
N GLY A 17 -7.93 -11.40 -19.89
CA GLY A 17 -8.01 -10.34 -18.88
C GLY A 17 -6.66 -10.20 -18.16
N ARG A 18 -6.01 -9.06 -18.29
CA ARG A 18 -4.81 -8.73 -17.52
C ARG A 18 -5.27 -8.12 -16.19
N ALA A 19 -4.95 -8.77 -15.07
CA ALA A 19 -5.09 -8.15 -13.77
C ALA A 19 -4.06 -7.01 -13.62
N GLN A 20 -4.46 -5.93 -12.98
CA GLN A 20 -3.54 -4.84 -12.63
C GLN A 20 -2.52 -5.33 -11.60
N THR A 21 -1.24 -5.02 -11.86
CA THR A 21 -0.15 -5.28 -10.92
C THR A 21 0.08 -4.03 -10.09
N TYR A 22 0.06 -4.16 -8.76
CA TYR A 22 0.34 -3.07 -7.83
C TYR A 22 1.76 -3.20 -7.29
N THR A 23 2.52 -2.12 -7.35
CA THR A 23 3.80 -2.03 -6.63
C THR A 23 3.51 -1.71 -5.17
N ILE A 24 3.93 -2.59 -4.28
CA ILE A 24 3.87 -2.37 -2.82
C ILE A 24 5.21 -1.75 -2.40
N CYS A 25 5.14 -0.62 -1.69
CA CYS A 25 6.29 0.00 -1.05
C CYS A 25 6.32 -0.40 0.43
N THR A 26 7.49 -0.76 0.94
CA THR A 26 7.67 -1.13 2.34
C THR A 26 8.35 0.02 3.09
N LEU A 27 7.71 0.49 4.15
CA LEU A 27 8.24 1.48 5.09
C LEU A 27 8.35 0.81 6.46
N GLY A 28 9.57 0.59 6.95
CA GLY A 28 9.84 -0.08 8.23
C GLY A 28 10.91 0.63 9.05
N LEU A 29 11.51 -0.10 9.99
CA LEU A 29 12.59 0.41 10.86
C LEU A 29 13.74 1.04 10.06
N ASP A 30 14.08 0.45 8.91
CA ASP A 30 15.15 0.93 8.02
C ASP A 30 14.85 2.31 7.39
N LYS A 31 13.58 2.73 7.42
CA LYS A 31 13.12 4.04 6.95
C LYS A 31 12.88 5.02 8.09
N GLY A 32 12.98 4.60 9.34
CA GLY A 32 12.79 5.43 10.53
C GLY A 32 11.44 5.26 11.23
N LEU A 33 10.65 4.24 10.88
CA LEU A 33 9.50 3.85 11.70
C LEU A 33 9.98 3.37 13.07
N SER A 34 9.34 3.80 14.15
CA SER A 34 9.83 3.51 15.50
C SER A 34 9.64 2.07 15.96
N ASN A 35 8.60 1.38 15.47
CA ASN A 35 8.32 -0.02 15.76
C ASN A 35 7.51 -0.65 14.61
N ASN A 36 7.79 -1.92 14.29
CA ASN A 36 7.11 -2.62 13.18
C ASN A 36 5.66 -3.00 13.49
N ASN A 37 5.23 -2.97 14.76
CA ASN A 37 3.84 -3.21 15.12
C ASN A 37 3.04 -1.90 15.03
N VAL A 38 2.48 -1.62 13.85
CA VAL A 38 1.59 -0.48 13.60
C VAL A 38 0.17 -0.86 14.01
N VAL A 39 -0.40 -0.13 14.96
CA VAL A 39 -1.74 -0.41 15.52
C VAL A 39 -2.83 0.48 14.91
N ASP A 40 -2.47 1.65 14.39
CA ASP A 40 -3.42 2.56 13.73
C ASP A 40 -2.72 3.50 12.73
N VAL A 41 -3.47 3.96 11.73
CA VAL A 41 -3.00 4.87 10.68
C VAL A 41 -4.04 5.94 10.37
N ALA A 42 -3.61 7.21 10.31
CA ALA A 42 -4.46 8.33 9.94
C ALA A 42 -3.73 9.33 9.02
N GLN A 43 -4.49 10.13 8.27
CA GLN A 43 -3.95 11.27 7.53
C GLN A 43 -4.52 12.56 8.11
N ASP A 44 -3.67 13.58 8.32
CA ASP A 44 -4.15 14.89 8.74
C ASP A 44 -4.55 15.78 7.55
N LYS A 45 -5.14 16.94 7.86
CA LYS A 45 -5.60 17.91 6.85
C LYS A 45 -4.48 18.54 6.01
N PHE A 46 -3.22 18.39 6.42
CA PHE A 46 -2.06 18.89 5.69
C PHE A 46 -1.42 17.80 4.81
N GLY A 47 -1.96 16.58 4.85
CA GLY A 47 -1.52 15.46 4.03
C GLY A 47 -0.47 14.57 4.70
N PHE A 48 -0.05 14.86 5.93
CA PHE A 48 0.90 13.99 6.64
C PHE A 48 0.23 12.69 7.06
N LEU A 49 0.96 11.58 6.91
CA LEU A 49 0.53 10.28 7.41
C LEU A 49 1.03 10.09 8.84
N TRP A 50 0.16 9.57 9.69
CA TRP A 50 0.42 9.31 11.09
C TRP A 50 0.28 7.81 11.35
N PHE A 51 1.28 7.23 12.00
CA PHE A 51 1.34 5.81 12.32
C PHE A 51 1.52 5.66 13.83
N ALA A 52 0.50 5.12 14.49
CA ALA A 52 0.59 4.72 15.89
C ALA A 52 1.25 3.34 15.95
N THR A 53 2.31 3.24 16.73
CA THR A 53 3.03 1.97 16.94
C THR A 53 3.08 1.64 18.42
N GLU A 54 3.48 0.41 18.78
CA GLU A 54 3.67 0.05 20.19
C GLU A 54 4.71 0.94 20.90
N GLU A 55 5.68 1.50 20.17
CA GLU A 55 6.74 2.34 20.75
C GLU A 55 6.85 3.67 20.01
N GLY A 56 5.85 4.52 20.20
CA GLY A 56 5.85 5.91 19.72
C GLY A 56 4.89 6.19 18.58
N LEU A 57 4.70 7.48 18.32
CA LEU A 57 3.85 8.00 17.25
C LEU A 57 4.73 8.54 16.13
N ASN A 58 4.51 8.11 14.89
CA ASN A 58 5.35 8.48 13.75
C ASN A 58 4.55 9.35 12.77
N ARG A 59 5.10 10.49 12.37
CA ARG A 59 4.57 11.32 11.28
C ARG A 59 5.45 11.18 10.05
N PHE A 60 4.86 10.91 8.89
CA PHE A 60 5.55 10.76 7.61
C PHE A 60 5.14 11.87 6.64
N ASP A 61 6.15 12.48 6.00
CA ASP A 61 5.98 13.60 5.06
C ASP A 61 6.03 13.20 3.58
N GLY A 62 6.11 11.89 3.29
CA GLY A 62 6.32 11.37 1.94
C GLY A 62 7.76 10.93 1.68
N THR A 63 8.71 11.35 2.51
CA THR A 63 10.14 11.03 2.38
C THR A 63 10.73 10.46 3.66
N SER A 64 10.36 11.00 4.83
CA SER A 64 10.99 10.69 6.11
C SER A 64 9.99 10.63 7.27
N PHE A 65 10.34 9.88 8.31
CA PHE A 65 9.58 9.81 9.55
C PHE A 65 10.12 10.79 10.60
N HIS A 66 9.21 11.41 11.34
CA HIS A 66 9.48 12.11 12.59
C HIS A 66 8.72 11.42 13.73
N THR A 67 9.47 10.95 14.73
CA THR A 67 8.93 10.11 15.81
C THR A 67 8.77 10.91 17.10
N PHE A 68 7.61 10.75 17.73
CA PHE A 68 7.29 11.29 19.05
C PHE A 68 7.25 10.15 20.08
N TYR A 69 8.10 10.25 21.09
CA TYR A 69 8.10 9.34 22.23
C TYR A 69 7.44 9.99 23.44
N LYS A 70 6.93 9.16 24.35
CA LYS A 70 6.52 9.62 25.67
C LYS A 70 7.78 10.09 26.41
N THR A 71 7.89 11.38 26.68
CA THR A 71 8.90 11.88 27.61
C THR A 71 8.60 11.32 29.00
N GLN A 72 9.58 10.70 29.64
CA GLN A 72 9.46 10.39 31.06
C GLN A 72 9.58 11.71 31.83
N GLY A 73 8.48 12.10 32.48
CA GLY A 73 8.46 13.24 33.39
C GLY A 73 8.99 12.87 34.76
#